data_AF-A0A6B2G7V8-F1
#
_entry.id   AF-A0A6B2G7V8-F1
#
_cell.length_a   1.000
_cell.length_b   1.000
_cell.length_c   1.000
_cell.angle_alpha   90.00
_cell.angle_beta   90.00
_cell.angle_gamma   90.00
#
_symmetry.space_group_name_H-M   'P 1'
#
loop_
_entity.id
_entity.type
_entity.pdbx_description
1 polymer ?
#
loop_
_entity_poly.entity_id
_entity_poly.type
_entity_poly.pdbx_seq_one_letter_code
_entity_poly.pdbx_strand_id
1 'polypeptide(L)'
;VMCCTNLNKEERNKLSMIVKFLGGKFSKDFTSAVTHLTAGRVGSKKYFSAKNLTIPVIKSSWTYECWRLSLTHEVVKFDLPIPYVHTCECFFGVVICVTGFSINTREKLKYQITSNGGNYSPELNVHLCHVLLAGSSHSKKKLSAAKRWEIPCVDIKWIDKCLIDNRYYDYNEFLYQNLDISESPLVIE
;
A
#
# COMPACT_ATOMS: atom_id res chain seq x y z
N VAL A 1 14.20 -2.71 -17.41
CA VAL A 1 13.13 -3.74 -17.38
C VAL A 1 12.10 -3.34 -16.33
N MET A 2 10.82 -3.32 -16.65
CA MET A 2 9.75 -2.96 -15.71
C MET A 2 9.06 -4.21 -15.15
N CYS A 3 8.72 -4.17 -13.86
CA CYS A 3 7.85 -5.16 -13.22
C CYS A 3 6.65 -4.46 -12.58
N CYS A 4 5.58 -5.21 -12.32
CA CYS A 4 4.37 -4.69 -11.69
C CYS A 4 4.01 -5.43 -10.40
N THR A 5 3.38 -4.70 -9.46
CA THR A 5 2.76 -5.26 -8.26
C THR A 5 1.39 -4.65 -8.02
N ASN A 6 0.45 -5.45 -7.50
CA ASN A 6 -0.87 -5.00 -7.04
C ASN A 6 -1.69 -4.21 -8.08
N LEU A 7 -1.52 -4.54 -9.37
CA LEU A 7 -2.35 -4.03 -10.47
C LEU A 7 -3.32 -5.13 -10.93
N ASN A 8 -4.47 -4.76 -11.50
CA ASN A 8 -5.36 -5.74 -12.11
C ASN A 8 -4.77 -6.26 -13.44
N LYS A 9 -5.33 -7.34 -14.00
CA LYS A 9 -4.79 -7.99 -15.21
C LYS A 9 -4.82 -7.06 -16.43
N GLU A 10 -5.90 -6.30 -16.58
CA GLU A 10 -6.08 -5.38 -17.71
C GLU A 10 -5.01 -4.28 -17.71
N GLU A 11 -4.81 -3.63 -16.56
CA GLU A 11 -3.83 -2.58 -16.35
C GLU A 11 -2.40 -3.08 -16.58
N ARG A 12 -2.08 -4.29 -16.10
CA ARG A 12 -0.77 -4.93 -16.37
C ARG A 12 -0.55 -5.16 -17.87
N ASN A 13 -1.58 -5.59 -18.59
CA ASN A 13 -1.48 -5.83 -20.03
C ASN A 13 -1.24 -4.51 -20.78
N LYS A 14 -1.98 -3.45 -20.44
CA LYS A 14 -1.80 -2.10 -21.02
C LYS A 14 -0.38 -1.59 -20.78
N LEU A 15 0.09 -1.62 -19.53
CA LEU A 15 1.46 -1.20 -19.19
C LEU A 15 2.52 -2.04 -19.90
N SER A 16 2.32 -3.37 -19.99
CA SER A 16 3.24 -4.24 -20.72
C SER A 16 3.33 -3.89 -22.19
N MET A 17 2.22 -3.51 -22.83
CA MET A 17 2.24 -3.08 -24.23
C MET A 17 3.01 -1.78 -24.38
N ILE A 18 2.67 -0.77 -23.58
CA ILE A 18 3.33 0.54 -23.60
C ILE A 18 4.84 0.42 -23.38
N VAL A 19 5.27 -0.33 -22.36
CA VAL A 19 6.70 -0.54 -22.08
C VAL A 19 7.42 -1.16 -23.27
N LYS A 20 6.80 -2.11 -23.96
CA LYS A 20 7.40 -2.74 -25.14
C LYS A 20 7.46 -1.79 -26.34
N PHE A 21 6.42 -0.99 -26.57
CA PHE A 21 6.42 0.04 -27.62
C PHE A 21 7.50 1.09 -27.39
N LEU A 22 7.75 1.45 -26.13
CA LEU A 22 8.83 2.37 -25.73
C LEU A 22 10.23 1.71 -25.75
N GLY A 23 10.38 0.51 -26.31
CA GLY A 23 11.66 -0.21 -26.40
C GLY A 23 12.12 -0.89 -25.10
N GLY A 24 11.30 -0.85 -24.05
CA GLY A 24 11.56 -1.51 -22.78
C GLY A 24 11.20 -3.00 -22.77
N LYS A 25 11.63 -3.69 -21.71
CA LYS A 25 11.24 -5.08 -21.40
C LYS A 25 10.29 -5.10 -20.21
N PHE A 26 9.29 -5.96 -20.26
CA PHE A 26 8.34 -6.17 -19.17
C PHE A 26 8.50 -7.56 -18.56
N SER A 27 8.69 -7.64 -17.25
CA SER A 27 8.83 -8.88 -16.50
C SER A 27 7.64 -9.13 -15.60
N LYS A 28 7.08 -10.34 -15.67
CA LYS A 28 6.03 -10.78 -14.73
C LYS A 28 6.59 -11.01 -13.32
N ASP A 29 7.83 -11.47 -13.24
CA ASP A 29 8.53 -11.78 -12.00
C ASP A 29 9.49 -10.67 -11.60
N PHE A 30 9.73 -10.54 -10.30
CA PHE A 30 10.69 -9.59 -9.77
C PHE A 30 12.08 -10.24 -9.77
N THR A 31 12.89 -9.92 -10.78
CA THR A 31 14.22 -10.48 -11.01
C THR A 31 15.30 -9.40 -10.85
N SER A 32 16.57 -9.80 -10.81
CA SER A 32 17.72 -8.88 -10.74
C SER A 32 17.82 -7.90 -11.92
N ALA A 33 17.18 -8.20 -13.06
CA ALA A 33 17.15 -7.32 -14.22
C ALA A 33 16.14 -6.17 -14.11
N VAL A 34 15.25 -6.20 -13.11
CA VAL A 34 14.21 -5.17 -12.91
C VAL A 34 14.85 -3.85 -12.51
N THR A 35 14.54 -2.80 -13.26
CA THR A 35 15.04 -1.43 -13.01
C THR A 35 13.99 -0.51 -12.42
N HIS A 36 12.69 -0.82 -12.64
CA HIS A 36 11.56 -0.03 -12.12
C HIS A 36 10.43 -0.96 -11.70
N LEU A 37 9.82 -0.69 -10.53
CA LEU A 37 8.64 -1.39 -10.06
C LEU A 37 7.43 -0.46 -10.12
N THR A 38 6.46 -0.77 -10.97
CA THR A 38 5.17 -0.07 -11.00
C THR A 38 4.22 -0.70 -9.99
N ALA A 39 3.73 0.08 -9.04
CA ALA A 39 2.82 -0.37 -8.00
C ALA A 39 1.42 0.20 -8.23
N GLY A 40 0.40 -0.64 -8.08
CA GLY A 40 -0.99 -0.21 -7.84
C GLY A 40 -1.33 -0.03 -6.36
N ARG A 41 -0.52 -0.65 -5.50
CA ARG A 41 -0.57 -0.52 -4.04
C ARG A 41 0.80 -0.85 -3.44
N VAL A 42 1.18 -0.15 -2.38
CA VAL A 42 2.40 -0.44 -1.61
C VAL A 42 2.23 -1.65 -0.67
N GLY A 43 3.34 -2.13 -0.09
CA GLY A 43 3.32 -3.19 0.94
C GLY A 43 3.30 -4.64 0.44
N SER A 44 3.56 -4.89 -0.85
CA SER A 44 3.73 -6.25 -1.35
C SER A 44 5.15 -6.78 -1.11
N LYS A 45 5.35 -8.10 -1.23
CA LYS A 45 6.70 -8.71 -1.21
C LYS A 45 7.64 -8.10 -2.26
N LYS A 46 7.11 -7.80 -3.45
CA LYS A 46 7.86 -7.11 -4.52
C LYS A 46 8.21 -5.67 -4.14
N TYR A 47 7.29 -4.96 -3.47
CA TYR A 47 7.54 -3.60 -2.97
C TYR A 47 8.73 -3.58 -1.99
N PHE A 48 8.72 -4.46 -0.98
CA PHE A 48 9.81 -4.52 -0.02
C PHE A 48 11.14 -4.92 -0.67
N SER A 49 11.11 -5.89 -1.60
CA SER A 49 12.29 -6.28 -2.37
C SER A 49 12.85 -5.11 -3.18
N ALA A 50 12.00 -4.35 -3.87
CA ALA A 50 12.41 -3.17 -4.61
C ALA A 50 13.02 -2.09 -3.72
N LYS A 51 12.40 -1.80 -2.57
CA LYS A 51 12.93 -0.82 -1.62
C LYS A 51 14.26 -1.24 -1.01
N ASN A 52 14.48 -2.52 -0.75
CA ASN A 52 15.76 -3.04 -0.23
C ASN A 52 16.88 -2.95 -1.28
N LEU A 53 16.55 -3.13 -2.55
CA LEU A 53 17.48 -3.00 -3.68
C LEU A 53 17.56 -1.58 -4.25
N THR A 54 17.01 -0.59 -3.54
CA THR A 54 16.91 0.83 -3.97
C THR A 54 16.30 1.03 -5.37
N ILE A 55 15.51 0.06 -5.84
CA ILE A 55 14.77 0.15 -7.10
C ILE A 55 13.58 1.11 -6.90
N PRO A 56 13.39 2.09 -7.81
CA PRO A 56 12.29 3.04 -7.73
C PRO A 56 10.93 2.33 -7.81
N VAL A 57 10.06 2.67 -6.85
CA VAL A 57 8.66 2.25 -6.85
C VAL A 57 7.80 3.43 -7.31
N ILE A 58 7.09 3.23 -8.42
CA ILE A 58 6.41 4.29 -9.16
C ILE A 58 4.95 3.93 -9.44
N LYS A 59 4.13 4.96 -9.68
CA LYS A 59 2.74 4.83 -10.12
C LYS A 59 2.68 4.53 -11.61
N SER A 60 1.59 3.90 -12.07
CA SER A 60 1.32 3.67 -13.50
C SER A 60 1.34 4.97 -14.32
N SER A 61 1.02 6.11 -13.70
CA SER A 61 1.02 7.42 -14.33
C SER A 61 2.35 7.78 -14.98
N TRP A 62 3.48 7.28 -14.47
CA TRP A 62 4.79 7.52 -15.09
C TRP A 62 4.88 6.88 -16.47
N THR A 63 4.47 5.62 -16.58
CA THR A 63 4.49 4.88 -17.85
C THR A 63 3.57 5.52 -18.88
N TYR A 64 2.39 5.97 -18.45
CA TYR A 64 1.46 6.70 -19.31
C TYR A 64 2.02 8.06 -19.75
N GLU A 65 2.74 8.75 -18.87
CA GLU A 65 3.39 10.01 -19.19
C GLU A 65 4.53 9.83 -20.20
N CYS A 66 5.37 8.81 -20.00
CA CYS A 66 6.41 8.45 -20.97
C CYS A 66 5.81 8.12 -22.34
N TRP A 67 4.69 7.40 -22.38
CA TRP A 67 3.95 7.16 -23.62
C TRP A 67 3.49 8.46 -24.27
N ARG A 68 2.82 9.33 -23.51
CA ARG A 68 2.34 10.63 -23.99
C ARG A 68 3.48 11.47 -24.59
N LEU A 69 4.64 11.47 -23.94
CA LEU A 69 5.83 12.18 -24.43
C LEU A 69 6.40 11.57 -25.71
N SER A 70 6.38 10.24 -25.86
CA SER A 70 6.84 9.57 -27.10
C SER A 70 6.02 9.92 -28.34
N LEU A 71 4.78 10.37 -28.16
CA LEU A 71 3.93 10.81 -29.27
C LEU A 71 4.31 12.21 -29.78
N THR A 72 5.05 12.98 -28.97
CA THR A 72 5.37 14.39 -29.25
C THR A 72 6.86 14.66 -29.38
N HIS A 73 7.71 13.79 -28.85
CA HIS A 73 9.17 13.94 -28.83
C HIS A 73 9.85 12.74 -29.50
N GLU A 74 10.89 13.00 -30.29
CA GLU A 74 11.70 11.95 -30.93
C GLU A 74 12.49 11.11 -29.91
N VAL A 75 12.85 11.70 -28.76
CA VAL A 75 13.58 11.02 -27.68
C VAL A 75 12.88 11.25 -26.35
N VAL A 76 12.42 10.17 -25.72
CA VAL A 76 11.91 10.19 -24.34
C VAL A 76 13.03 9.80 -23.39
N LYS A 77 13.33 10.68 -22.44
CA LYS A 77 14.25 10.34 -21.34
C LYS A 77 13.50 9.55 -20.28
N PHE A 78 14.00 8.37 -19.98
CA PHE A 78 13.47 7.50 -18.91
C PHE A 78 14.27 7.62 -17.60
N ASP A 79 15.21 8.56 -17.56
CA ASP A 79 16.24 8.63 -16.53
C ASP A 79 15.73 9.14 -15.18
N LEU A 80 16.49 8.79 -14.14
CA LEU A 80 16.30 9.24 -12.77
C LEU A 80 16.81 10.68 -12.58
N PRO A 81 16.24 11.45 -11.64
CA PRO A 81 15.18 11.06 -10.70
C PRO A 81 13.79 11.05 -11.33
N ILE A 82 12.98 10.05 -10.95
CA ILE A 82 11.56 10.04 -11.29
C ILE A 82 10.88 11.25 -10.64
N PRO A 83 10.08 12.04 -11.37
CA PRO A 83 9.36 13.17 -10.79
C PRO A 83 8.49 12.74 -9.61
N TYR A 84 8.47 13.55 -8.54
CA TYR A 84 7.80 13.21 -7.28
C TYR A 84 6.33 12.82 -7.45
N VAL A 85 5.61 13.48 -8.37
CA VAL A 85 4.20 13.20 -8.70
C VAL A 85 3.94 11.73 -9.11
N HIS A 86 4.96 11.07 -9.65
CA HIS A 86 4.89 9.67 -10.08
C HIS A 86 5.41 8.67 -9.04
N THR A 87 5.92 9.15 -7.92
CA THR A 87 6.33 8.28 -6.81
C THR A 87 5.12 7.86 -5.97
N CYS A 88 5.23 6.72 -5.29
CA CYS A 88 4.18 6.23 -4.39
C CYS A 88 4.36 6.82 -2.99
N GLU A 89 3.31 7.45 -2.47
CA GLU A 89 3.19 7.86 -1.07
C GLU A 89 3.15 6.64 -0.12
N CYS A 90 3.35 6.89 1.19
CA CYS A 90 3.45 5.84 2.19
C CYS A 90 2.22 4.94 2.29
N PHE A 91 1.02 5.41 1.93
CA PHE A 91 -0.20 4.60 1.95
C PHE A 91 -0.82 4.39 0.57
N PHE A 92 -0.08 4.63 -0.51
CA PHE A 92 -0.62 4.56 -1.87
C PHE A 92 -1.40 3.26 -2.14
N GLY A 93 -2.71 3.39 -2.37
CA GLY A 93 -3.64 2.30 -2.68
C GLY A 93 -4.03 1.42 -1.48
N VAL A 94 -3.55 1.71 -0.26
CA VAL A 94 -3.86 0.95 0.96
C VAL A 94 -5.20 1.41 1.50
N VAL A 95 -6.05 0.47 1.90
CA VAL A 95 -7.34 0.77 2.53
C VAL A 95 -7.23 0.47 4.02
N ILE A 96 -7.40 1.50 4.85
CA ILE A 96 -7.19 1.44 6.30
C ILE A 96 -8.54 1.70 6.99
N CYS A 97 -8.98 0.76 7.80
CA CYS A 97 -10.12 0.96 8.70
C CYS A 97 -9.63 1.40 10.07
N VAL A 98 -10.36 2.28 10.74
CA VAL A 98 -9.97 2.84 12.04
C VAL A 98 -10.99 2.49 13.12
N THR A 99 -10.54 2.04 14.29
CA THR A 99 -11.39 1.71 15.44
C THR A 99 -10.79 2.20 16.76
N GLY A 100 -11.65 2.49 17.75
CA GLY A 100 -11.29 2.89 19.11
C GLY A 100 -10.43 4.16 19.25
N PHE A 101 -10.79 5.16 18.47
CA PHE A 101 -10.32 6.53 18.61
C PHE A 101 -11.52 7.46 18.76
N SER A 102 -11.32 8.59 19.44
CA SER A 102 -12.31 9.67 19.51
C SER A 102 -12.66 10.21 18.12
N ILE A 103 -13.82 10.85 17.98
CA ILE A 103 -14.28 11.43 16.72
C ILE A 103 -13.23 12.38 16.12
N ASN A 104 -12.68 13.28 16.95
CA ASN A 104 -11.64 14.22 16.52
C ASN A 104 -10.38 13.51 16.00
N THR A 105 -9.92 12.47 16.70
CA THR A 105 -8.73 11.71 16.29
C THR A 105 -8.98 10.91 15.01
N ARG A 106 -10.19 10.36 14.86
CA ARG A 106 -10.61 9.66 13.64
C ARG A 106 -10.59 10.58 12.42
N GLU A 107 -11.08 11.81 12.54
CA GLU A 107 -11.03 12.77 11.43
C GLU A 107 -9.58 13.16 11.07
N LYS A 108 -8.71 13.35 12.07
CA LYS A 108 -7.27 13.57 11.82
C LYS A 108 -6.62 12.40 11.09
N LEU A 109 -6.86 11.17 11.55
CA LEU A 109 -6.33 9.95 10.92
C LEU A 109 -6.86 9.78 9.50
N LYS A 110 -8.15 10.02 9.28
CA LYS A 110 -8.75 10.01 7.95
C LYS A 110 -8.04 11.00 7.03
N TYR A 111 -7.85 12.24 7.47
CA TYR A 111 -7.11 13.23 6.70
C TYR A 111 -5.69 12.76 6.38
N GLN A 112 -4.91 12.33 7.39
CA GLN A 112 -3.53 11.84 7.20
C GLN A 112 -3.43 10.64 6.26
N ILE A 113 -4.35 9.68 6.35
CA ILE A 113 -4.38 8.51 5.47
C ILE A 113 -4.64 8.96 4.03
N THR A 114 -5.67 9.79 3.82
CA THR A 114 -6.09 10.22 2.48
C THR A 114 -5.09 11.16 1.81
N SER A 115 -4.48 12.09 2.55
CA SER A 115 -3.47 13.01 2.02
C SER A 115 -2.16 12.31 1.67
N ASN A 116 -1.94 11.08 2.14
CA ASN A 116 -0.76 10.26 1.85
C ASN A 116 -1.08 9.03 0.97
N GLY A 117 -2.08 9.17 0.09
CA GLY A 117 -2.40 8.20 -0.97
C GLY A 117 -3.18 6.97 -0.51
N GLY A 118 -3.55 6.90 0.77
CA GLY A 118 -4.38 5.84 1.33
C GLY A 118 -5.87 6.11 1.18
N ASN A 119 -6.66 5.08 1.45
CA ASN A 119 -8.12 5.12 1.46
C ASN A 119 -8.60 4.83 2.88
N TYR A 120 -9.37 5.75 3.45
CA TYR A 120 -10.02 5.52 4.74
C TYR A 120 -11.32 4.75 4.56
N SER A 121 -11.52 3.69 5.34
CA SER A 121 -12.78 2.95 5.39
C SER A 121 -13.47 3.12 6.75
N PRO A 122 -14.70 3.65 6.82
CA PRO A 122 -15.43 3.78 8.09
C PRO A 122 -15.81 2.40 8.66
N GLU A 123 -16.06 1.43 7.78
CA GLU A 123 -16.46 0.07 8.11
C GLU A 123 -15.34 -0.92 7.79
N LEU A 124 -15.27 -2.00 8.58
CA LEU A 124 -14.33 -3.06 8.30
C LEU A 124 -14.96 -3.99 7.26
N ASN A 125 -14.30 -4.14 6.12
CA ASN A 125 -14.75 -4.96 5.00
C ASN A 125 -13.66 -5.95 4.61
N VAL A 126 -13.99 -7.25 4.62
CA VAL A 126 -13.05 -8.35 4.33
C VAL A 126 -12.42 -8.30 2.94
N HIS A 127 -13.12 -7.78 1.95
CA HIS A 127 -12.64 -7.76 0.56
C HIS A 127 -11.90 -6.47 0.20
N LEU A 128 -12.03 -5.42 1.02
CA LEU A 128 -11.50 -4.10 0.71
C LEU A 128 -10.43 -3.63 1.68
N CYS A 129 -10.60 -3.88 2.99
CA CYS A 129 -9.68 -3.39 4.01
C CYS A 129 -8.39 -4.22 4.02
N HIS A 130 -7.27 -3.52 4.06
CA HIS A 130 -5.94 -4.13 4.11
C HIS A 130 -5.36 -4.13 5.53
N VAL A 131 -5.75 -3.15 6.34
CA VAL A 131 -5.24 -2.96 7.71
C VAL A 131 -6.38 -2.42 8.58
N LEU A 132 -6.49 -2.92 9.80
CA LEU A 132 -7.29 -2.31 10.87
C LEU A 132 -6.37 -1.58 11.84
N LEU A 133 -6.54 -0.26 11.94
CA LEU A 133 -5.84 0.58 12.90
C LEU A 133 -6.61 0.65 14.23
N ALA A 134 -5.91 0.32 15.32
CA ALA A 134 -6.44 0.24 16.67
C ALA A 134 -5.63 1.14 17.64
N GLY A 135 -6.27 2.17 18.20
CA GLY A 135 -5.87 2.93 19.41
C GLY A 135 -6.06 2.25 20.78
N SER A 136 -6.88 2.82 21.68
CA SER A 136 -7.07 2.27 23.04
C SER A 136 -8.51 1.89 23.40
N SER A 137 -9.53 2.44 22.74
CA SER A 137 -10.95 2.20 23.08
C SER A 137 -11.68 1.35 22.03
N HIS A 138 -11.11 0.21 21.62
CA HIS A 138 -11.65 -0.57 20.49
C HIS A 138 -12.98 -1.25 20.75
N SER A 139 -13.77 -1.31 19.68
CA SER A 139 -14.85 -2.27 19.60
C SER A 139 -14.28 -3.70 19.51
N LYS A 140 -14.58 -4.53 20.53
CA LYS A 140 -14.29 -5.98 20.51
C LYS A 140 -14.80 -6.64 19.22
N LYS A 141 -15.95 -6.19 18.68
CA LYS A 141 -16.53 -6.73 17.43
C LYS A 141 -15.62 -6.56 16.21
N LYS A 142 -15.02 -5.37 16.01
CA LYS A 142 -14.13 -5.11 14.87
C LYS A 142 -12.82 -5.87 15.01
N LEU A 143 -12.28 -6.01 16.22
CA LEU A 143 -11.07 -6.80 16.48
C LEU A 143 -11.31 -8.30 16.18
N SER A 144 -12.41 -8.87 16.69
CA SER A 144 -12.77 -10.25 16.42
C SER A 144 -13.02 -10.50 14.94
N ALA A 145 -13.68 -9.56 14.24
CA ALA A 145 -13.88 -9.65 12.80
C ALA A 145 -12.57 -9.59 12.02
N ALA A 146 -11.66 -8.67 12.36
CA ALA A 146 -10.34 -8.57 11.73
C ALA A 146 -9.51 -9.84 11.93
N LYS A 147 -9.50 -10.41 13.15
CA LYS A 147 -8.85 -11.70 13.43
C LYS A 147 -9.43 -12.83 12.57
N ARG A 148 -10.75 -12.94 12.49
CA ARG A 148 -11.44 -13.95 11.67
C ARG A 148 -11.16 -13.79 10.16
N TRP A 149 -10.98 -12.56 9.70
CA TRP A 149 -10.72 -12.23 8.30
C TRP A 149 -9.23 -12.14 7.97
N GLU A 150 -8.36 -12.45 8.94
CA GLU A 150 -6.91 -12.35 8.81
C GLU A 150 -6.45 -10.94 8.35
N ILE A 151 -7.21 -9.92 8.72
CA ILE A 151 -6.83 -8.52 8.50
C ILE A 151 -5.89 -8.12 9.64
N PRO A 152 -4.67 -7.66 9.34
CA PRO A 152 -3.72 -7.25 10.37
C PRO A 152 -4.29 -6.09 11.17
N CYS A 153 -4.25 -6.24 12.49
CA CYS A 153 -4.62 -5.21 13.44
C CYS A 153 -3.35 -4.56 13.98
N VAL A 154 -3.22 -3.25 13.80
CA VAL A 154 -1.96 -2.53 14.05
C VAL A 154 -2.18 -1.34 14.98
N ASP A 155 -1.17 -1.01 15.78
CA ASP A 155 -1.15 0.16 16.65
C ASP A 155 -0.94 1.46 15.85
N ILE A 156 -1.36 2.60 16.43
CA ILE A 156 -1.18 3.93 15.82
C ILE A 156 0.27 4.26 15.49
N LYS A 157 1.24 3.74 16.24
CA LYS A 157 2.68 3.93 15.99
C LYS A 157 3.10 3.55 14.57
N TRP A 158 2.40 2.59 13.94
CA TRP A 158 2.67 2.23 12.55
C TRP A 158 2.38 3.39 11.58
N ILE A 159 1.27 4.10 11.79
CA ILE A 159 0.91 5.28 11.00
C ILE A 159 1.98 6.35 11.15
N ASP A 160 2.34 6.66 12.40
CA ASP A 160 3.34 7.69 12.69
C ASP A 160 4.69 7.36 12.02
N LYS A 161 5.15 6.11 12.14
CA LYS A 161 6.40 5.67 11.50
C LYS A 161 6.34 5.78 9.98
N CYS A 162 5.24 5.37 9.37
CA CYS A 162 5.08 5.46 7.91
C CYS A 162 5.05 6.91 7.41
N LEU A 163 4.41 7.81 8.16
CA LEU A 163 4.31 9.23 7.82
C LEU A 163 5.66 9.95 7.95
N ILE A 164 6.40 9.69 9.04
CA ILE A 164 7.70 10.34 9.30
C ILE A 164 8.68 10.07 8.15
N ASP A 165 8.74 8.83 7.65
CA ASP A 165 9.69 8.46 6.60
C ASP A 165 9.08 8.52 5.19
N ASN A 166 7.80 8.90 5.06
CA ASN A 166 6.98 8.78 3.84
C ASN A 166 7.18 7.43 3.14
N ARG A 167 7.08 6.34 3.92
CA ARG A 167 7.35 4.97 3.46
C ARG A 167 6.39 3.99 4.10
N TYR A 168 5.93 3.01 3.31
CA TYR A 168 5.17 1.89 3.86
C TYR A 168 6.11 0.92 4.57
N TYR A 169 5.84 0.65 5.85
CA TYR A 169 6.53 -0.36 6.65
C TYR A 169 5.70 -1.63 6.77
N ASP A 170 6.41 -2.77 6.86
CA ASP A 170 5.79 -3.99 7.33
C ASP A 170 5.22 -3.75 8.74
N TYR A 171 3.99 -4.21 8.95
CA TYR A 171 3.24 -3.99 10.18
C TYR A 171 3.56 -5.02 11.27
N ASN A 172 4.39 -6.04 11.00
CA ASN A 172 4.69 -7.12 11.95
C ASN A 172 5.17 -6.61 13.33
N GLU A 173 6.03 -5.58 13.35
CA GLU A 173 6.53 -4.97 14.60
C GLU A 173 5.51 -4.09 15.31
N PHE A 174 4.41 -3.78 14.64
CA PHE A 174 3.35 -2.88 15.11
C PHE A 174 2.02 -3.61 15.32
N LEU A 175 2.03 -4.95 15.25
CA LEU A 175 0.84 -5.75 15.51
C LEU A 175 0.34 -5.45 16.92
N TYR A 176 -0.97 -5.26 17.02
CA TYR A 176 -1.61 -4.95 18.28
C TYR A 176 -1.53 -6.16 19.22
N GLN A 177 -0.73 -6.05 20.28
CA GLN A 177 -0.31 -7.19 21.12
C GLN A 177 -1.42 -7.75 22.04
N ASN A 178 -2.61 -7.13 22.08
CA ASN A 178 -3.75 -7.64 22.86
C ASN A 178 -4.81 -8.31 21.97
N LEU A 179 -4.40 -9.34 21.20
CA LEU A 179 -5.33 -10.23 20.49
C LEU A 179 -5.72 -11.48 21.31
N ASP A 180 -5.21 -11.59 22.54
CA ASP A 180 -5.59 -12.60 23.51
C ASP A 180 -6.93 -12.22 24.15
N ILE A 181 -7.98 -12.79 23.58
CA ILE A 181 -9.26 -13.01 24.26
C ILE A 181 -9.20 -14.45 24.80
N SER A 182 -8.55 -14.62 25.94
CA SER A 182 -8.77 -15.69 26.91
C SER A 182 -8.75 -14.98 28.27
N GLU A 183 -9.80 -14.96 29.09
CA GLU A 183 -10.74 -16.01 29.43
C GLU A 183 -12.15 -15.41 29.62
N SER A 184 -13.19 -16.10 29.14
CA SER A 184 -14.46 -16.09 29.86
C SER A 184 -14.43 -17.37 30.70
N PRO A 185 -14.51 -17.31 32.04
CA PRO A 185 -14.69 -18.53 32.81
C PRO A 185 -15.99 -19.20 32.38
N LEU A 186 -15.91 -20.53 32.23
CA LEU A 186 -17.06 -21.39 31.99
C LEU A 186 -18.13 -21.10 33.04
N VAL A 187 -19.32 -20.69 32.59
CA VAL A 187 -20.52 -20.86 33.41
C VAL A 187 -20.89 -22.33 33.25
N ILE A 188 -20.58 -23.11 34.26
CA ILE A 188 -21.11 -24.46 34.45
C ILE A 188 -22.27 -24.28 35.44
N GLU A 189 -23.50 -24.45 34.97
CA GLU A 189 -24.65 -24.81 35.81
C GLU A 189 -24.66 -26.33 36.00
#